data_AF-A0A7Y2DRT5-F1
#
_entry.id   AF-A0A7Y2DRT5-F1
#
_cell.length_a   1.000
_cell.length_b   1.000
_cell.length_c   1.000
_cell.angle_alpha   90.00
_cell.angle_beta   90.00
_cell.angle_gamma   90.00
#
_symmetry.space_group_name_H-M   'P 1'
#
loop_
_entity.id
_entity.type
_entity.pdbx_description
1 polymer ?
#
loop_
_entity_poly.entity_id
_entity_poly.type
_entity_poly.pdbx_seq_one_letter_code
_entity_poly.pdbx_strand_id
1 'polypeptide(L)'
;MRLLRLDLGGQSGSLNLHPFLTVMQRRGVDDRQPVISAARSLANGDGSGVHGLVETEKGLLELSGAPDATLGSPVTTEDIVLDTDAAASGSAPAAALQAELDQLQRRASIDAVAVEMIRADLDPAAAARLQHLRSYKAGDSEALMDQRLVADLAKVAHALSAVQEQPATLIESAPGMRELIEQWRAFVVKRESHAAHLGTLEQRIDDAATEVKAAEIAVIAAEADCQPVILSPAEEARLDELANPSTEKRGKKRPRERTEAEEAEMKEILNRVGLPTFTAYAMHRLNPQAPPDKQAALHAATAAVARAQADLEEAKGEFSLDSVTRELEYDKAEINEKAKEHLGAVLPEDLGAALEARITERENPIWIEALRKLYDALDEVGSGIPENMQPEDLPQWATEWIELTERSAREAAGIAPDDIDDQLTAAEESLRRHAKAMARIDQMEAAAEATARKAQQLEMQITRAEQPTRAGAAEALDNLLPQLERINASAGSSVPVVLSGQFGQLSDDEVEDLLFSLEAFTQHFQLIVITERERAQKWASTVGLERASSV
;
A
#
# COMPACT_ATOMS: atom_id res chain seq x y z
N MET A 1 33.76 -37.63 31.91
CA MET A 1 33.74 -37.23 33.32
C MET A 1 34.16 -38.39 34.24
N ARG A 2 35.07 -38.15 35.20
CA ARG A 2 35.52 -39.14 36.20
C ARG A 2 35.52 -38.51 37.59
N LEU A 3 35.18 -39.28 38.60
CA LEU A 3 35.14 -38.89 40.00
C LEU A 3 36.46 -39.28 40.66
N LEU A 4 37.25 -38.31 41.10
CA LEU A 4 38.60 -38.56 41.66
C LEU A 4 38.60 -38.50 43.18
N ARG A 5 37.75 -37.64 43.76
CA ARG A 5 37.55 -37.55 45.21
C ARG A 5 36.08 -37.25 45.51
N LEU A 6 35.56 -37.88 46.55
CA LEU A 6 34.26 -37.57 47.15
C LEU A 6 34.46 -37.20 48.62
N ASP A 7 34.03 -36.01 49.00
CA ASP A 7 34.05 -35.56 50.39
C ASP A 7 32.70 -35.93 51.03
N LEU A 8 32.68 -37.01 51.82
CA LEU A 8 31.45 -37.53 52.44
C LEU A 8 31.13 -36.69 53.68
N GLY A 9 29.98 -36.02 53.72
CA GLY A 9 29.56 -35.24 54.88
C GLY A 9 29.32 -36.13 56.11
N GLY A 10 30.16 -36.02 57.15
CA GLY A 10 30.07 -36.82 58.38
C GLY A 10 31.42 -37.22 58.98
N GLN A 11 31.46 -38.20 59.89
CA GLN A 11 32.70 -38.72 60.51
C GLN A 11 33.58 -39.58 59.57
N SER A 12 33.12 -39.87 58.34
CA SER A 12 33.74 -40.82 57.41
C SER A 12 34.88 -40.26 56.54
N GLY A 13 35.17 -38.95 56.58
CA GLY A 13 36.29 -38.35 55.84
C GLY A 13 36.09 -38.26 54.32
N SER A 14 37.16 -37.98 53.58
CA SER A 14 37.17 -37.94 52.11
C SER A 14 37.57 -39.28 51.51
N LEU A 15 36.90 -39.68 50.43
CA LEU A 15 37.14 -40.90 49.69
C LEU A 15 37.84 -40.58 48.37
N ASN A 16 39.08 -41.05 48.22
CA ASN A 16 39.79 -40.98 46.95
C ASN A 16 39.37 -42.15 46.07
N LEU A 17 38.91 -41.85 44.85
CA LEU A 17 38.48 -42.83 43.87
C LEU A 17 39.51 -42.90 42.75
N HIS A 18 39.77 -44.11 42.28
CA HIS A 18 40.64 -44.34 41.14
C HIS A 18 39.88 -44.00 39.84
N PRO A 19 40.50 -43.30 38.86
CA PRO A 19 39.84 -42.79 37.66
C PRO A 19 39.20 -43.84 36.75
N PHE A 20 39.59 -45.11 36.89
CA PHE A 20 39.12 -46.20 36.03
C PHE A 20 38.25 -47.21 36.76
N LEU A 21 38.68 -47.62 37.96
CA LEU A 21 38.06 -48.71 38.70
C LEU A 21 38.30 -48.51 40.18
N THR A 22 37.23 -48.38 40.96
CA THR A 22 37.30 -48.38 42.42
C THR A 22 36.42 -49.48 42.98
N VAL A 23 36.97 -50.30 43.89
CA VAL A 23 36.17 -51.28 44.65
C VAL A 23 36.08 -50.83 46.09
N MET A 24 34.86 -50.53 46.52
CA MET A 24 34.55 -50.06 47.86
C MET A 24 34.06 -51.22 48.73
N GLN A 25 34.69 -51.38 49.90
CA GLN A 25 34.19 -52.28 50.93
C GLN A 25 32.89 -51.69 51.50
N ARG A 26 31.82 -52.47 51.48
CA ARG A 26 30.56 -52.12 52.15
C ARG A 26 30.75 -52.18 53.66
N ARG A 27 31.12 -51.05 54.26
CA ARG A 27 31.10 -50.83 55.71
C ARG A 27 29.78 -50.15 56.07
N GLY A 28 28.71 -50.93 56.12
CA GLY A 28 27.38 -50.44 56.49
C GLY A 28 26.62 -49.72 55.36
N VAL A 29 25.33 -49.49 55.59
CA VAL A 29 24.39 -48.90 54.62
C VAL A 29 24.67 -47.40 54.40
N ASP A 30 25.31 -46.74 55.36
CA ASP A 30 25.48 -45.29 55.41
C ASP A 30 26.51 -44.75 54.40
N ASP A 31 27.52 -45.54 54.00
CA ASP A 31 28.56 -45.10 53.06
C ASP A 31 28.22 -45.38 51.57
N ARG A 32 27.23 -46.24 51.28
CA ARG A 32 26.80 -46.60 49.90
C ARG A 32 26.00 -45.48 49.23
N GLN A 33 25.00 -44.95 49.95
CA GLN A 33 24.04 -44.02 49.38
C GLN A 33 24.69 -42.72 48.89
N PRO A 34 25.63 -42.10 49.63
CA PRO A 34 26.31 -40.90 49.16
C PRO A 34 27.01 -41.07 47.81
N VAL A 35 27.66 -42.22 47.58
CA VAL A 35 28.37 -42.50 46.32
C VAL A 35 27.38 -42.71 45.16
N ILE A 36 26.29 -43.45 45.41
CA ILE A 36 25.22 -43.65 44.43
C ILE A 36 24.54 -42.34 44.07
N SER A 37 24.20 -41.52 45.06
CA SER A 37 23.57 -40.21 44.83
C SER A 37 24.52 -39.28 44.09
N ALA A 38 25.81 -39.27 44.44
CA ALA A 38 26.80 -38.44 43.77
C ALA A 38 26.98 -38.85 42.30
N ALA A 39 27.10 -40.16 42.03
CA ALA A 39 27.21 -40.64 40.66
C ALA A 39 25.97 -40.26 39.83
N ARG A 40 24.75 -40.45 40.37
CA ARG A 40 23.50 -40.11 39.66
C ARG A 40 23.32 -38.61 39.44
N SER A 41 23.66 -37.80 40.43
CA SER A 41 23.61 -36.34 40.30
C SER A 41 24.54 -35.89 39.17
N LEU A 42 25.79 -36.37 39.17
CA LEU A 42 26.77 -36.02 38.16
C LEU A 42 26.43 -36.55 36.76
N ALA A 43 25.87 -37.76 36.65
CA ALA A 43 25.40 -38.30 35.37
C ALA A 43 24.27 -37.44 34.75
N ASN A 44 23.44 -36.81 35.60
CA ASN A 44 22.42 -35.86 35.18
C ASN A 44 22.96 -34.43 34.96
N GLY A 45 24.27 -34.21 35.09
CA GLY A 45 24.89 -32.89 34.96
C GLY A 45 24.66 -31.98 36.18
N ASP A 46 24.24 -32.53 37.31
CA ASP A 46 24.02 -31.79 38.55
C ASP A 46 25.16 -32.06 39.56
N GLY A 47 25.68 -30.99 40.14
CA GLY A 47 26.72 -31.03 41.19
C GLY A 47 26.19 -30.71 42.58
N SER A 48 24.88 -30.47 42.72
CA SER A 48 24.27 -30.03 43.97
C SER A 48 24.38 -31.12 45.05
N GLY A 49 24.84 -30.72 46.24
CA GLY A 49 25.06 -31.63 47.37
C GLY A 49 26.25 -32.58 47.24
N VAL A 50 27.03 -32.51 46.16
CA VAL A 50 28.25 -33.31 45.96
C VAL A 50 29.49 -32.44 46.20
N HIS A 51 30.32 -32.83 47.16
CA HIS A 51 31.60 -32.20 47.43
C HIS A 51 32.73 -33.15 47.00
N GLY A 52 33.79 -32.63 46.38
CA GLY A 52 34.92 -33.47 45.95
C GLY A 52 35.67 -32.94 44.74
N LEU A 53 36.33 -33.84 43.99
CA LEU A 53 37.12 -33.51 42.80
C LEU A 53 36.68 -34.40 41.64
N VAL A 54 36.35 -33.79 40.50
CA VAL A 54 36.02 -34.49 39.26
C VAL A 54 36.94 -34.06 38.12
N GLU A 55 37.22 -35.00 37.21
CA GLU A 55 37.89 -34.77 35.94
C GLU A 55 36.83 -34.69 34.84
N THR A 56 36.80 -33.58 34.10
CA THR A 56 35.94 -33.39 32.93
C THR A 56 36.81 -33.26 31.68
N GLU A 57 36.20 -33.26 30.48
CA GLU A 57 36.93 -32.95 29.24
C GLU A 57 37.60 -31.57 29.25
N LYS A 58 37.11 -30.65 30.10
CA LYS A 58 37.64 -29.29 30.25
C LYS A 58 38.73 -29.19 31.32
N GLY A 59 39.06 -30.28 32.01
CA GLY A 59 40.07 -30.34 33.08
C GLY A 59 39.49 -30.74 34.44
N LEU A 60 40.33 -30.58 35.47
CA LEU A 60 40.00 -30.88 36.88
C LEU A 60 39.11 -29.77 37.48
N LEU A 61 38.01 -30.18 38.11
CA LEU A 61 37.02 -29.31 38.73
C LEU A 61 36.76 -29.73 40.18
N GLU A 62 36.91 -28.79 41.11
CA GLU A 62 36.59 -28.98 42.53
C GLU A 62 35.11 -28.69 42.77
N LEU A 63 34.35 -29.68 43.22
CA LEU A 63 32.93 -29.57 43.52
C LEU A 63 32.71 -29.02 44.93
N SER A 64 31.97 -27.92 45.02
CA SER A 64 31.70 -27.19 46.26
C SER A 64 30.33 -27.52 46.89
N GLY A 65 29.56 -28.45 46.31
CA GLY A 65 28.21 -28.83 46.75
C GLY A 65 27.09 -27.86 46.33
N ALA A 66 27.43 -26.75 45.67
CA ALA A 66 26.46 -25.90 45.00
C ALA A 66 26.23 -26.38 43.54
N PRO A 67 25.05 -26.14 42.95
CA PRO A 67 24.82 -26.45 41.54
C PRO A 67 25.82 -25.69 40.67
N ASP A 68 26.67 -26.43 39.96
CA ASP A 68 27.74 -25.88 39.15
C ASP A 68 27.33 -25.82 37.67
N ALA A 69 27.19 -24.59 37.15
CA ALA A 69 26.79 -24.35 35.76
C ALA A 69 27.81 -24.89 34.73
N THR A 70 29.00 -25.32 35.17
CA THR A 70 30.05 -25.84 34.30
C THR A 70 29.90 -27.32 33.94
N LEU A 71 29.07 -28.09 34.65
CA LEU A 71 28.84 -29.53 34.41
C LEU A 71 27.99 -29.82 33.15
N GLY A 72 27.16 -28.87 32.71
CA GLY A 72 26.45 -28.94 31.42
C GLY A 72 25.18 -29.81 31.42
N SER A 73 24.77 -30.26 30.23
CA SER A 73 23.62 -31.15 30.03
C SER A 73 23.88 -32.56 30.61
N PRO A 74 22.83 -33.36 30.87
CA PRO A 74 22.99 -34.75 31.32
C PRO A 74 23.96 -35.51 30.43
N VAL A 75 24.91 -36.20 31.06
CA VAL A 75 25.91 -37.00 30.36
C VAL A 75 25.29 -38.29 29.81
N THR A 76 24.28 -38.83 30.50
CA THR A 76 23.47 -39.96 30.04
C THR A 76 22.04 -39.88 30.61
N THR A 77 21.06 -40.37 29.85
CA THR A 77 19.66 -40.53 30.31
C THR A 77 19.36 -41.92 30.88
N GLU A 78 20.31 -42.85 30.78
CA GLU A 78 20.19 -44.21 31.29
C GLU A 78 20.61 -44.29 32.77
N ASP A 79 20.03 -45.21 33.55
CA ASP A 79 20.42 -45.41 34.95
C ASP A 79 21.81 -46.04 35.02
N ILE A 80 22.70 -45.39 35.76
CA ILE A 80 24.11 -45.75 35.90
C ILE A 80 24.38 -46.63 37.13
N VAL A 81 23.34 -46.97 37.91
CA VAL A 81 23.43 -47.84 39.07
C VAL A 81 22.88 -49.19 38.71
N LEU A 82 23.74 -50.20 38.63
CA LEU A 82 23.34 -51.56 38.30
C LEU A 82 23.39 -52.41 39.57
N ASP A 83 22.24 -52.97 39.96
CA ASP A 83 22.13 -53.86 41.11
C ASP A 83 22.24 -55.32 40.66
N THR A 84 23.34 -55.96 41.04
CA THR A 84 23.65 -57.34 40.65
C THR A 84 22.84 -58.38 41.42
N ASP A 85 22.34 -58.04 42.62
CA ASP A 85 21.54 -58.95 43.43
C ASP A 85 20.06 -58.93 42.99
N ALA A 86 19.56 -57.79 42.48
CA ALA A 86 18.23 -57.68 41.90
C ALA A 86 18.07 -58.54 40.63
N ALA A 87 19.09 -58.56 39.78
CA ALA A 87 19.13 -59.38 38.57
C ALA A 87 19.12 -60.90 38.87
N ALA A 88 19.70 -61.31 40.01
CA ALA A 88 19.77 -62.70 40.45
C ALA A 88 18.48 -63.22 41.14
N SER A 89 17.59 -62.33 41.55
CA SER A 89 16.39 -62.63 42.36
C SER A 89 15.14 -63.03 41.56
N GLY A 90 15.29 -63.37 40.27
CA GLY A 90 14.22 -63.71 39.32
C GLY A 90 13.30 -64.86 39.74
N SER A 91 12.36 -64.59 40.66
CA SER A 91 11.30 -65.52 41.07
C SER A 91 9.92 -64.86 41.09
N ALA A 92 9.63 -64.01 40.10
CA ALA A 92 8.24 -63.87 39.69
C ALA A 92 7.88 -65.19 38.96
N PRO A 93 6.88 -65.97 39.40
CA PRO A 93 6.51 -67.20 38.70
C PRO A 93 6.12 -66.83 37.26
N ALA A 94 6.59 -67.59 36.26
CA ALA A 94 6.33 -67.32 34.84
C ALA A 94 4.84 -67.04 34.53
N ALA A 95 3.93 -67.62 35.30
CA ALA A 95 2.50 -67.36 35.25
C ALA A 95 2.09 -65.90 35.53
N ALA A 96 2.79 -65.19 36.43
CA ALA A 96 2.54 -63.78 36.72
C ALA A 96 3.01 -62.87 35.58
N LEU A 97 4.17 -63.15 34.99
CA LEU A 97 4.68 -62.43 33.82
C LEU A 97 3.80 -62.67 32.59
N GLN A 98 3.31 -63.91 32.40
CA GLN A 98 2.37 -64.25 31.33
C GLN A 98 1.03 -63.53 31.50
N ALA A 99 0.50 -63.42 32.73
CA ALA A 99 -0.72 -62.68 33.00
C ALA A 99 -0.58 -61.16 32.72
N GLU A 100 0.59 -60.60 33.02
CA GLU A 100 0.90 -59.20 32.71
C GLU A 100 1.06 -58.96 31.20
N LEU A 101 1.70 -59.89 30.49
CA LEU A 101 1.79 -59.88 29.02
C LEU A 101 0.40 -59.92 28.38
N ASP A 102 -0.46 -60.84 28.81
CA ASP A 102 -1.83 -60.97 28.32
C ASP A 102 -2.65 -59.69 28.59
N GLN A 103 -2.45 -59.05 29.74
CA GLN A 103 -3.12 -57.79 30.08
C GLN A 103 -2.65 -56.63 29.19
N LEU A 104 -1.35 -56.55 28.89
CA LEU A 104 -0.81 -55.53 27.99
C LEU A 104 -1.24 -55.75 26.54
N GLN A 105 -1.28 -56.99 26.06
CA GLN A 105 -1.77 -57.32 24.73
C GLN A 105 -3.27 -56.97 24.57
N ARG A 106 -4.09 -57.24 25.58
CA ARG A 106 -5.51 -56.82 25.59
C ARG A 106 -5.67 -55.30 25.58
N ARG A 107 -4.81 -54.59 26.30
CA ARG A 107 -4.84 -53.12 26.31
C ARG A 107 -4.45 -52.54 24.96
N ALA A 108 -3.40 -53.08 24.34
CA ALA A 108 -2.95 -52.68 23.01
C ALA A 108 -4.04 -52.90 21.94
N SER A 109 -4.81 -53.99 22.02
CA SER A 109 -5.91 -54.23 21.07
C SER A 109 -7.09 -53.28 21.27
N ILE A 110 -7.43 -52.91 22.51
CA ILE A 110 -8.45 -51.89 22.81
C ILE A 110 -8.02 -50.51 22.27
N ASP A 111 -6.77 -50.13 22.50
CA ASP A 111 -6.23 -48.86 22.05
C ASP A 111 -6.20 -48.78 20.51
N ALA A 112 -5.85 -49.89 19.83
CA ALA A 112 -5.89 -49.97 18.37
C ALA A 112 -7.29 -49.80 17.78
N VAL A 113 -8.31 -50.45 18.38
CA VAL A 113 -9.71 -50.27 17.95
C VAL A 113 -10.18 -48.83 18.15
N ALA A 114 -9.79 -48.20 19.26
CA ALA A 114 -10.15 -46.81 19.53
C ALA A 114 -9.50 -45.83 18.54
N VAL A 115 -8.26 -46.09 18.09
CA VAL A 115 -7.60 -45.31 17.01
C VAL A 115 -8.38 -45.44 15.69
N GLU A 116 -8.77 -46.66 15.31
CA GLU A 116 -9.54 -46.88 14.07
C GLU A 116 -10.94 -46.26 14.12
N MET A 117 -11.60 -46.25 15.29
CA MET A 117 -12.87 -45.53 15.47
C MET A 117 -12.70 -44.02 15.28
N ILE A 118 -11.63 -43.42 15.81
CA ILE A 118 -11.37 -41.99 15.63
C ILE A 118 -11.03 -41.70 14.16
N ARG A 119 -10.30 -42.60 13.47
CA ARG A 119 -9.98 -42.48 12.04
C ARG A 119 -11.23 -42.54 11.16
N ALA A 120 -12.19 -43.40 11.48
CA ALA A 120 -13.44 -43.52 10.74
C ALA A 120 -14.30 -42.24 10.80
N ASP A 121 -14.18 -41.46 11.87
CA ASP A 121 -14.89 -40.18 12.07
C ASP A 121 -14.13 -38.96 11.49
N LEU A 122 -12.93 -39.15 10.93
CA LEU A 122 -12.19 -38.06 10.30
C LEU A 122 -12.76 -37.74 8.92
N ASP A 123 -12.99 -36.45 8.69
CA ASP A 123 -13.32 -35.91 7.38
C ASP A 123 -12.06 -35.41 6.65
N PRO A 124 -11.48 -36.19 5.72
CA PRO A 124 -10.26 -35.80 5.01
C PRO A 124 -10.47 -34.62 4.06
N ALA A 125 -11.72 -34.31 3.70
CA ALA A 125 -12.07 -33.23 2.79
C ALA A 125 -12.37 -31.90 3.50
N ALA A 126 -12.29 -31.84 4.83
CA ALA A 126 -12.58 -30.64 5.61
C ALA A 126 -11.62 -29.47 5.27
N ALA A 127 -10.32 -29.74 5.12
CA ALA A 127 -9.32 -28.73 4.78
C ALA A 127 -9.49 -28.19 3.34
N ALA A 128 -9.77 -29.08 2.38
CA ALA A 128 -10.03 -28.70 1.00
C ALA A 128 -11.30 -27.86 0.87
N ARG A 129 -12.38 -28.22 1.59
CA ARG A 129 -13.61 -27.43 1.66
C ARG A 129 -13.41 -26.06 2.29
N LEU A 130 -12.62 -25.96 3.37
CA LEU A 130 -12.28 -24.68 3.98
C LEU A 130 -11.52 -23.77 3.00
N GLN A 131 -10.53 -24.32 2.30
CA GLN A 131 -9.75 -23.58 1.32
C GLN A 131 -10.63 -23.09 0.15
N HIS A 132 -11.53 -23.94 -0.32
CA HIS A 132 -12.51 -23.63 -1.36
C HIS A 132 -13.51 -22.53 -0.97
N LEU A 133 -14.00 -22.52 0.28
CA LEU A 133 -14.89 -21.46 0.78
C LEU A 133 -14.13 -20.14 1.01
N ARG A 134 -12.85 -20.19 1.38
CA ARG A 134 -12.00 -19.01 1.56
C ARG A 134 -11.64 -18.34 0.23
N SER A 135 -11.32 -19.12 -0.81
CA SER A 135 -11.12 -18.58 -2.16
C SER A 135 -12.40 -17.92 -2.68
N TYR A 136 -13.56 -18.53 -2.41
CA TYR A 136 -14.85 -17.92 -2.77
C TYR A 136 -15.10 -16.57 -2.07
N LYS A 137 -14.87 -16.48 -0.75
CA LYS A 137 -15.01 -15.21 0.00
C LYS A 137 -14.01 -14.13 -0.41
N ALA A 138 -12.84 -14.52 -0.90
CA ALA A 138 -11.81 -13.58 -1.36
C ALA A 138 -12.10 -12.95 -2.73
N GLY A 139 -13.20 -13.31 -3.39
CA GLY A 139 -13.56 -12.80 -4.71
C GLY A 139 -12.87 -13.54 -5.87
N ASP A 140 -12.18 -14.65 -5.59
CA ASP A 140 -11.57 -15.53 -6.59
C ASP A 140 -12.67 -16.39 -7.25
N SER A 141 -13.54 -15.73 -8.02
CA SER A 141 -14.69 -16.37 -8.68
C SER A 141 -14.30 -17.34 -9.81
N GLU A 142 -13.04 -17.30 -10.27
CA GLU A 142 -12.48 -18.26 -11.22
C GLU A 142 -12.47 -19.70 -10.68
N ALA A 143 -12.36 -19.90 -9.36
CA ALA A 143 -12.24 -21.23 -8.77
C ALA A 143 -13.53 -22.07 -8.85
N LEU A 144 -14.68 -21.45 -9.14
CA LEU A 144 -16.01 -22.10 -9.21
C LEU A 144 -16.53 -22.28 -10.63
N MET A 145 -15.92 -21.62 -11.61
CA MET A 145 -16.38 -21.65 -12.99
C MET A 145 -15.72 -22.82 -13.73
N ASP A 146 -16.46 -23.44 -14.64
CA ASP A 146 -15.88 -24.39 -15.59
C ASP A 146 -14.67 -23.72 -16.27
N GLN A 147 -13.53 -24.40 -16.35
CA GLN A 147 -12.32 -23.86 -16.99
C GLN A 147 -12.60 -23.38 -18.42
N ARG A 148 -13.57 -24.00 -19.10
CA ARG A 148 -14.05 -23.56 -20.40
C ARG A 148 -14.75 -22.20 -20.32
N LEU A 149 -15.63 -22.01 -19.34
CA LEU A 149 -16.33 -20.74 -19.11
C LEU A 149 -15.35 -19.62 -18.74
N VAL A 150 -14.34 -19.91 -17.91
CA VAL A 150 -13.29 -18.94 -17.56
C VAL A 150 -12.52 -18.51 -18.81
N ALA A 151 -12.16 -19.47 -19.69
CA ALA A 151 -11.50 -19.17 -20.94
C ALA A 151 -12.38 -18.34 -21.89
N ASP A 152 -13.67 -18.65 -21.97
CA ASP A 152 -14.66 -17.94 -22.78
C ASP A 152 -14.84 -16.48 -22.29
N LEU A 153 -15.00 -16.28 -20.98
CA LEU A 153 -15.07 -14.94 -20.35
C LEU A 153 -13.79 -14.14 -20.58
N ALA A 154 -12.62 -14.73 -20.35
CA ALA A 154 -11.32 -14.07 -20.55
C ALA A 154 -11.11 -13.62 -22.00
N LYS A 155 -11.55 -14.44 -22.96
CA LYS A 155 -11.46 -14.13 -24.39
C LYS A 155 -12.31 -12.93 -24.77
N VAL A 156 -13.56 -12.89 -24.31
CA VAL A 156 -14.46 -11.75 -24.55
C VAL A 156 -13.95 -10.49 -23.85
N ALA A 157 -13.50 -10.61 -22.59
CA ALA A 157 -12.94 -9.49 -21.84
C ALA A 157 -11.69 -8.89 -22.51
N HIS A 158 -10.81 -9.74 -23.05
CA HIS A 158 -9.64 -9.27 -23.79
C HIS A 158 -10.01 -8.51 -25.07
N ALA A 159 -10.98 -9.02 -25.83
CA ALA A 159 -11.46 -8.34 -27.03
C ALA A 159 -12.17 -7.02 -26.69
N LEU A 160 -12.91 -6.97 -25.58
CA LEU A 160 -13.57 -5.77 -25.08
C LEU A 160 -12.55 -4.69 -24.67
N SER A 161 -11.49 -5.07 -23.97
CA SER A 161 -10.39 -4.14 -23.60
C SER A 161 -9.77 -3.49 -24.85
N ALA A 162 -9.51 -4.28 -25.89
CA ALA A 162 -8.94 -3.78 -27.14
C ALA A 162 -9.83 -2.73 -27.84
N VAL A 163 -11.16 -2.84 -27.69
CA VAL A 163 -12.11 -1.83 -28.19
C VAL A 163 -12.09 -0.58 -27.31
N GLN A 164 -12.11 -0.73 -25.98
CA GLN A 164 -12.15 0.39 -25.04
C GLN A 164 -10.87 1.25 -25.04
N GLU A 165 -9.73 0.66 -25.38
CA GLU A 165 -8.44 1.36 -25.50
C GLU A 165 -8.35 2.26 -26.74
N GLN A 166 -9.25 2.11 -27.71
CA GLN A 166 -9.21 2.86 -28.96
C GLN A 166 -10.39 3.84 -29.05
N PRO A 167 -10.16 5.12 -29.39
CA PRO A 167 -11.26 6.04 -29.63
C PRO A 167 -12.02 5.62 -30.91
N ALA A 168 -13.35 5.74 -30.89
CA ALA A 168 -14.20 5.39 -32.03
C ALA A 168 -13.95 6.28 -33.26
N THR A 169 -13.63 7.55 -33.02
CA THR A 169 -13.28 8.52 -34.06
C THR A 169 -11.83 8.99 -33.91
N LEU A 170 -11.11 9.01 -35.02
CA LEU A 170 -9.87 9.75 -35.15
C LEU A 170 -10.20 11.16 -35.60
N ILE A 171 -9.72 12.11 -34.83
CA ILE A 171 -9.86 13.52 -35.15
C ILE A 171 -8.59 13.92 -35.90
N GLU A 172 -8.67 13.98 -37.22
CA GLU A 172 -7.59 14.47 -38.05
C GLU A 172 -7.60 16.01 -38.00
N SER A 173 -6.60 16.57 -37.32
CA SER A 173 -6.36 18.01 -37.28
C SER A 173 -4.88 18.28 -37.49
N ALA A 174 -4.56 19.41 -38.11
CA ALA A 174 -3.16 19.81 -38.25
C ALA A 174 -2.53 20.03 -36.85
N PRO A 175 -1.24 19.71 -36.66
CA PRO A 175 -0.55 19.98 -35.41
C PRO A 175 -0.76 21.44 -34.96
N GLY A 176 -1.11 21.65 -33.68
CA GLY A 176 -1.35 22.99 -33.11
C GLY A 176 -2.76 23.57 -33.32
N MET A 177 -3.59 22.98 -34.20
CA MET A 177 -4.93 23.53 -34.51
C MET A 177 -5.89 23.50 -33.31
N ARG A 178 -5.87 22.43 -32.51
CA ARG A 178 -6.69 22.36 -31.28
C ARG A 178 -6.27 23.38 -30.24
N GLU A 179 -4.97 23.52 -30.02
CA GLU A 179 -4.41 24.51 -29.12
C GLU A 179 -4.81 25.92 -29.55
N LEU A 180 -4.81 26.19 -30.86
CA LEU A 180 -5.27 27.46 -31.40
C LEU A 180 -6.78 27.71 -31.18
N ILE A 181 -7.62 26.68 -31.32
CA ILE A 181 -9.06 26.77 -30.99
C ILE A 181 -9.24 27.08 -29.50
N GLU A 182 -8.47 26.44 -28.63
CA GLU A 182 -8.49 26.71 -27.19
C GLU A 182 -8.03 28.13 -26.87
N GLN A 183 -6.96 28.62 -27.52
CA GLN A 183 -6.49 30.00 -27.41
C GLN A 183 -7.58 30.99 -27.86
N TRP A 184 -8.28 30.72 -28.97
CA TRP A 184 -9.41 31.54 -29.42
C TRP A 184 -10.57 31.56 -28.43
N ARG A 185 -10.96 30.39 -27.90
CA ARG A 185 -12.02 30.29 -26.88
C ARG A 185 -11.62 31.04 -25.60
N ALA A 186 -10.38 30.92 -25.16
CA ALA A 186 -9.86 31.65 -24.02
C ALA A 186 -9.89 33.18 -24.26
N PHE A 187 -9.51 33.62 -25.46
CA PHE A 187 -9.62 35.03 -25.87
C PHE A 187 -11.06 35.53 -25.82
N VAL A 188 -12.03 34.77 -26.35
CA VAL A 188 -13.46 35.14 -26.31
C VAL A 188 -13.95 35.28 -24.88
N VAL A 189 -13.67 34.30 -24.01
CA VAL A 189 -14.04 34.35 -22.59
C VAL A 189 -13.41 35.55 -21.88
N LYS A 190 -12.12 35.82 -22.15
CA LYS A 190 -11.41 36.98 -21.58
C LYS A 190 -12.05 38.29 -22.04
N ARG A 191 -12.36 38.43 -23.33
CA ARG A 191 -13.05 39.60 -23.88
C ARG A 191 -14.44 39.79 -23.25
N GLU A 192 -15.21 38.72 -23.09
CA GLU A 192 -16.51 38.75 -22.43
C GLU A 192 -16.40 39.17 -20.96
N SER A 193 -15.37 38.68 -20.24
CA SER A 193 -15.15 39.06 -18.84
C SER A 193 -14.85 40.55 -18.65
N HIS A 194 -14.30 41.21 -19.68
CA HIS A 194 -14.01 42.64 -19.71
C HIS A 194 -15.06 43.47 -20.48
N ALA A 195 -16.16 42.86 -20.94
CA ALA A 195 -17.14 43.54 -21.79
C ALA A 195 -17.73 44.80 -21.15
N ALA A 196 -17.95 44.80 -19.83
CA ALA A 196 -18.45 45.97 -19.12
C ALA A 196 -17.46 47.14 -19.14
N HIS A 197 -16.16 46.87 -18.94
CA HIS A 197 -15.10 47.88 -18.97
C HIS A 197 -14.92 48.45 -20.38
N LEU A 198 -14.81 47.58 -21.37
CA LEU A 198 -14.71 47.99 -22.77
C LEU A 198 -15.93 48.81 -23.19
N GLY A 199 -17.13 48.38 -22.81
CA GLY A 199 -18.37 49.11 -23.06
C GLY A 199 -18.38 50.51 -22.44
N THR A 200 -17.79 50.71 -21.26
CA THR A 200 -17.68 52.07 -20.67
C THR A 200 -16.73 52.98 -21.44
N LEU A 201 -15.62 52.45 -21.95
CA LEU A 201 -14.67 53.24 -22.75
C LEU A 201 -15.24 53.54 -24.14
N GLU A 202 -15.91 52.59 -24.77
CA GLU A 202 -16.64 52.79 -26.03
C GLU A 202 -17.74 53.84 -25.87
N GLN A 203 -18.53 53.76 -24.79
CA GLN A 203 -19.55 54.76 -24.48
C GLN A 203 -18.96 56.15 -24.30
N ARG A 204 -17.79 56.28 -23.64
CA ARG A 204 -17.11 57.58 -23.51
C ARG A 204 -16.73 58.16 -24.87
N ILE A 205 -16.24 57.33 -25.79
CA ILE A 205 -15.93 57.77 -27.17
C ILE A 205 -17.20 58.22 -27.89
N ASP A 206 -18.29 57.46 -27.77
CA ASP A 206 -19.57 57.78 -28.41
C ASP A 206 -20.20 59.06 -27.84
N ASP A 207 -20.12 59.26 -26.54
CA ASP A 207 -20.59 60.47 -25.85
C ASP A 207 -19.79 61.70 -26.33
N ALA A 208 -18.45 61.61 -26.33
CA ALA A 208 -17.58 62.68 -26.82
C ALA A 208 -17.81 62.97 -28.32
N ALA A 209 -17.99 61.93 -29.15
CA ALA A 209 -18.30 62.10 -30.57
C ALA A 209 -19.67 62.76 -30.80
N THR A 210 -20.64 62.49 -29.92
CA THR A 210 -21.95 63.14 -29.94
C THR A 210 -21.84 64.61 -29.52
N GLU A 211 -21.01 64.93 -28.52
CA GLU A 211 -20.74 66.31 -28.10
C GLU A 211 -20.07 67.12 -29.22
N VAL A 212 -19.10 66.54 -29.94
CA VAL A 212 -18.48 67.18 -31.11
C VAL A 212 -19.54 67.57 -32.15
N LYS A 213 -20.42 66.63 -32.52
CA LYS A 213 -21.51 66.90 -33.48
C LYS A 213 -22.46 67.99 -32.98
N ALA A 214 -22.82 67.98 -31.69
CA ALA A 214 -23.68 69.00 -31.10
C ALA A 214 -23.03 70.39 -31.11
N ALA A 215 -21.72 70.46 -30.81
CA ALA A 215 -20.96 71.69 -30.86
C ALA A 215 -20.80 72.22 -32.30
N GLU A 216 -20.58 71.35 -33.28
CA GLU A 216 -20.54 71.72 -34.71
C GLU A 216 -21.87 72.31 -35.18
N ILE A 217 -23.00 71.70 -34.79
CA ILE A 217 -24.33 72.25 -35.06
C ILE A 217 -24.50 73.64 -34.43
N ALA A 218 -24.02 73.84 -33.20
CA ALA A 218 -24.08 75.14 -32.53
C ALA A 218 -23.22 76.20 -33.23
N VAL A 219 -22.05 75.83 -33.78
CA VAL A 219 -21.24 76.72 -34.62
C VAL A 219 -22.00 77.11 -35.88
N ILE A 220 -22.60 76.16 -36.59
CA ILE A 220 -23.38 76.45 -37.80
C ILE A 220 -24.54 77.42 -37.48
N ALA A 221 -25.24 77.23 -36.37
CA ALA A 221 -26.30 78.13 -35.92
C ALA A 221 -25.75 79.53 -35.58
N ALA A 222 -24.63 79.60 -34.86
CA ALA A 222 -24.00 80.87 -34.50
C ALA A 222 -23.44 81.62 -35.73
N GLU A 223 -22.90 80.92 -36.74
CA GLU A 223 -22.45 81.51 -38.01
C GLU A 223 -23.64 82.08 -38.80
N ALA A 224 -24.75 81.36 -38.86
CA ALA A 224 -25.97 81.83 -39.50
C ALA A 224 -26.53 83.08 -38.81
N ASP A 225 -26.44 83.17 -37.48
CA ASP A 225 -26.89 84.33 -36.71
C ASP A 225 -25.90 85.51 -36.76
N CYS A 226 -24.60 85.25 -36.91
CA CYS A 226 -23.51 86.23 -36.93
C CYS A 226 -23.41 87.00 -38.25
N GLN A 227 -24.53 87.56 -38.69
CA GLN A 227 -24.60 88.43 -39.86
C GLN A 227 -24.56 89.91 -39.44
N PRO A 228 -23.89 90.79 -40.22
CA PRO A 228 -23.93 92.22 -40.00
C PRO A 228 -25.36 92.74 -40.20
N VAL A 229 -25.81 93.62 -39.29
CA VAL A 229 -27.07 94.34 -39.48
C VAL A 229 -26.79 95.52 -40.41
N ILE A 230 -27.39 95.51 -41.59
CA ILE A 230 -27.21 96.54 -42.62
C ILE A 230 -28.56 97.24 -42.84
N LEU A 231 -28.54 98.56 -42.98
CA LEU A 231 -29.73 99.33 -43.34
C LEU A 231 -30.16 98.99 -44.78
N SER A 232 -31.46 99.06 -45.04
CA SER A 232 -31.95 98.99 -46.41
C SER A 232 -31.46 100.21 -47.23
N PRO A 233 -31.38 100.12 -48.57
CA PRO A 233 -30.98 101.27 -49.40
C PRO A 233 -31.84 102.52 -49.19
N ALA A 234 -33.12 102.35 -48.83
CA ALA A 234 -34.03 103.44 -48.52
C ALA A 234 -33.72 104.09 -47.17
N GLU A 235 -33.41 103.29 -46.14
CA GLU A 235 -33.01 103.79 -44.82
C GLU A 235 -31.63 104.44 -44.85
N GLU A 236 -30.70 103.92 -45.66
CA GLU A 236 -29.39 104.52 -45.85
C GLU A 236 -29.50 105.89 -46.54
N ALA A 237 -30.28 105.98 -47.62
CA ALA A 237 -30.56 107.26 -48.29
C ALA A 237 -31.24 108.26 -47.34
N ARG A 238 -32.18 107.79 -46.52
CA ARG A 238 -32.85 108.62 -45.51
C ARG A 238 -31.87 109.10 -44.43
N LEU A 239 -30.97 108.23 -43.99
CA LEU A 239 -29.95 108.56 -43.00
C LEU A 239 -28.95 109.60 -43.55
N ASP A 240 -28.56 109.50 -44.82
CA ASP A 240 -27.69 110.47 -45.50
C ASP A 240 -28.36 111.86 -45.62
N GLU A 241 -29.67 111.90 -45.90
CA GLU A 241 -30.46 113.13 -45.92
C GLU A 241 -30.56 113.77 -44.52
N LEU A 242 -30.82 112.96 -43.48
CA LEU A 242 -30.89 113.42 -42.08
C LEU A 242 -29.52 113.88 -41.58
N ALA A 243 -28.43 113.26 -42.03
CA ALA A 243 -27.07 113.66 -41.68
C ALA A 243 -26.69 115.02 -42.30
N ASN A 244 -27.14 115.28 -43.53
CA ASN A 244 -26.83 116.49 -44.33
C ASN A 244 -28.08 117.28 -44.73
N PRO A 245 -28.86 117.82 -43.77
CA PRO A 245 -30.09 118.53 -44.09
C PRO A 245 -29.78 119.81 -44.89
N SER A 246 -30.49 119.98 -46.01
CA SER A 246 -30.32 121.15 -46.87
C SER A 246 -31.65 121.83 -47.17
N THR A 247 -31.62 123.15 -47.35
CA THR A 247 -32.75 123.96 -47.85
C THR A 247 -32.47 124.39 -49.28
N GLU A 248 -33.48 124.31 -50.13
CA GLU A 248 -33.37 124.75 -51.51
C GLU A 248 -33.89 126.19 -51.63
N LYS A 249 -32.96 127.15 -51.79
CA LYS A 249 -33.30 128.56 -51.99
C LYS A 249 -32.70 129.03 -53.30
N ARG A 250 -33.55 129.33 -54.29
CA ARG A 250 -33.16 129.74 -55.66
C ARG A 250 -32.25 128.73 -56.37
N GLY A 251 -32.61 127.44 -56.35
CA GLY A 251 -31.89 126.40 -57.08
C GLY A 251 -30.50 126.04 -56.55
N LYS A 252 -30.09 126.57 -55.38
CA LYS A 252 -28.86 126.16 -54.68
C LYS A 252 -29.22 125.57 -53.32
N LYS A 253 -28.77 124.34 -53.06
CA LYS A 253 -28.88 123.67 -51.76
C LYS A 253 -27.93 124.35 -50.76
N ARG A 254 -28.47 124.84 -49.63
CA ARG A 254 -27.69 125.39 -48.50
C ARG A 254 -27.89 124.53 -47.25
N PRO A 255 -26.85 124.27 -46.44
CA PRO A 255 -27.00 123.52 -45.19
C PRO A 255 -27.99 124.21 -44.24
N ARG A 256 -28.76 123.43 -43.46
CA ARG A 256 -29.57 123.93 -42.33
C ARG A 256 -29.27 123.15 -41.05
N GLU A 257 -29.75 123.66 -39.92
CA GLU A 257 -29.76 122.90 -38.67
C GLU A 257 -30.90 121.86 -38.68
N ARG A 258 -30.67 120.69 -38.08
CA ARG A 258 -31.66 119.61 -37.93
C ARG A 258 -32.74 120.04 -36.94
N THR A 259 -33.98 119.57 -37.15
CA THR A 259 -35.03 119.68 -36.13
C THR A 259 -34.90 118.57 -35.09
N GLU A 260 -35.49 118.76 -33.90
CA GLU A 260 -35.56 117.72 -32.86
C GLU A 260 -36.20 116.41 -33.37
N ALA A 261 -37.20 116.52 -34.25
CA ALA A 261 -37.84 115.36 -34.87
C ALA A 261 -36.88 114.59 -35.79
N GLU A 262 -36.05 115.30 -36.57
CA GLU A 262 -35.03 114.68 -37.44
C GLU A 262 -33.89 114.05 -36.63
N GLU A 263 -33.52 114.63 -35.48
CA GLU A 263 -32.55 114.02 -34.57
C GLU A 263 -33.09 112.74 -33.92
N ALA A 264 -34.39 112.72 -33.54
CA ALA A 264 -35.05 111.53 -33.02
C ALA A 264 -35.12 110.43 -34.08
N GLU A 265 -35.49 110.76 -35.32
CA GLU A 265 -35.53 109.83 -36.46
C GLU A 265 -34.14 109.27 -36.78
N MET A 266 -33.11 110.13 -36.81
CA MET A 266 -31.72 109.71 -37.04
C MET A 266 -31.24 108.76 -35.94
N LYS A 267 -31.56 109.04 -34.67
CA LYS A 267 -31.27 108.12 -33.55
C LYS A 267 -32.01 106.80 -33.68
N GLU A 268 -33.26 106.82 -34.12
CA GLU A 268 -34.05 105.60 -34.33
C GLU A 268 -33.42 104.70 -35.41
N ILE A 269 -33.05 105.27 -36.56
CA ILE A 269 -32.42 104.54 -37.66
C ILE A 269 -31.06 103.98 -37.23
N LEU A 270 -30.24 104.79 -36.53
CA LEU A 270 -28.93 104.36 -36.03
C LEU A 270 -29.05 103.29 -34.93
N ASN A 271 -30.10 103.34 -34.10
CA ASN A 271 -30.37 102.30 -33.09
C ASN A 271 -30.72 100.95 -33.72
N ARG A 272 -31.34 100.91 -34.91
CA ARG A 272 -31.63 99.64 -35.62
C ARG A 272 -30.37 98.87 -35.99
N VAL A 273 -29.27 99.57 -36.26
CA VAL A 273 -27.93 98.99 -36.50
C VAL A 273 -27.03 98.98 -35.25
N GLY A 274 -27.55 99.42 -34.11
CA GLY A 274 -26.82 99.43 -32.83
C GLY A 274 -25.66 100.44 -32.76
N LEU A 275 -25.69 101.52 -33.56
CA LEU A 275 -24.63 102.51 -33.63
C LEU A 275 -25.05 103.85 -33.01
N PRO A 276 -24.16 104.56 -32.30
CA PRO A 276 -24.53 105.78 -31.58
C PRO A 276 -24.48 107.05 -32.45
N THR A 277 -23.77 107.02 -33.59
CA THR A 277 -23.54 108.21 -34.43
C THR A 277 -23.50 107.87 -35.93
N PHE A 278 -23.81 108.86 -36.76
CA PHE A 278 -23.68 108.75 -38.22
C PHE A 278 -22.24 108.49 -38.67
N THR A 279 -21.25 109.06 -37.99
CA THR A 279 -19.83 108.79 -38.27
C THR A 279 -19.45 107.35 -37.98
N ALA A 280 -19.99 106.75 -36.91
CA ALA A 280 -19.81 105.32 -36.64
C ALA A 280 -20.47 104.46 -37.73
N TYR A 281 -21.65 104.86 -38.22
CA TYR A 281 -22.29 104.21 -39.35
C TYR A 281 -21.49 104.31 -40.66
N ALA A 282 -20.95 105.49 -41.00
CA ALA A 282 -20.13 105.65 -42.19
C ALA A 282 -18.87 104.75 -42.19
N MET A 283 -18.28 104.53 -41.02
CA MET A 283 -17.18 103.59 -40.84
C MET A 283 -17.65 102.12 -40.91
N HIS A 284 -18.78 101.79 -40.28
CA HIS A 284 -19.38 100.45 -40.30
C HIS A 284 -19.77 100.02 -41.71
N ARG A 285 -20.34 100.92 -42.52
CA ARG A 285 -20.65 100.69 -43.94
C ARG A 285 -19.45 100.21 -44.77
N LEU A 286 -18.25 100.71 -44.48
CA LEU A 286 -17.03 100.32 -45.20
C LEU A 286 -16.55 98.90 -44.84
N ASN A 287 -16.90 98.41 -43.66
CA ASN A 287 -16.59 97.06 -43.20
C ASN A 287 -17.67 96.58 -42.21
N PRO A 288 -18.82 96.10 -42.70
CA PRO A 288 -19.94 95.74 -41.85
C PRO A 288 -19.58 94.56 -40.97
N GLN A 289 -19.63 94.76 -39.66
CA GLN A 289 -19.41 93.71 -38.68
C GLN A 289 -20.71 93.34 -37.97
N ALA A 290 -20.84 92.06 -37.64
CA ALA A 290 -21.89 91.57 -36.77
C ALA A 290 -21.78 92.22 -35.37
N PRO A 291 -22.88 92.35 -34.63
CA PRO A 291 -22.86 92.86 -33.25
C PRO A 291 -21.85 92.08 -32.38
N PRO A 292 -21.17 92.74 -31.43
CA PRO A 292 -20.13 92.12 -30.61
C PRO A 292 -20.64 90.90 -29.82
N ASP A 293 -21.90 90.92 -29.38
CA ASP A 293 -22.52 89.80 -28.67
C ASP A 293 -22.65 88.55 -29.56
N LYS A 294 -22.94 88.74 -30.85
CA LYS A 294 -23.05 87.64 -31.83
C LYS A 294 -21.67 87.09 -32.21
N GLN A 295 -20.67 87.96 -32.34
CA GLN A 295 -19.28 87.55 -32.55
C GLN A 295 -18.76 86.77 -31.32
N ALA A 296 -19.06 87.23 -30.10
CA ALA A 296 -18.71 86.53 -28.88
C ALA A 296 -19.39 85.14 -28.81
N ALA A 297 -20.65 85.03 -29.22
CA ALA A 297 -21.35 83.74 -29.31
C ALA A 297 -20.69 82.79 -30.31
N LEU A 298 -20.32 83.26 -31.51
CA LEU A 298 -19.61 82.47 -32.51
C LEU A 298 -18.23 82.00 -32.02
N HIS A 299 -17.46 82.90 -31.39
CA HIS A 299 -16.18 82.54 -30.78
C HIS A 299 -16.34 81.51 -29.66
N ALA A 300 -17.35 81.65 -28.81
CA ALA A 300 -17.66 80.69 -27.76
C ALA A 300 -18.04 79.31 -28.32
N ALA A 301 -18.87 79.27 -29.37
CA ALA A 301 -19.25 78.03 -30.06
C ALA A 301 -18.04 77.35 -30.71
N THR A 302 -17.18 78.11 -31.39
CA THR A 302 -15.94 77.59 -32.00
C THR A 302 -14.99 77.03 -30.94
N ALA A 303 -14.85 77.72 -29.81
CA ALA A 303 -14.06 77.24 -28.69
C ALA A 303 -14.69 76.01 -27.99
N ALA A 304 -15.99 75.79 -28.12
CA ALA A 304 -16.67 74.59 -27.63
C ALA A 304 -16.37 73.39 -28.53
N VAL A 305 -16.39 73.55 -29.86
CA VAL A 305 -15.98 72.49 -30.81
C VAL A 305 -14.54 72.05 -30.56
N ALA A 306 -13.61 72.99 -30.41
CA ALA A 306 -12.21 72.67 -30.14
C ALA A 306 -12.02 71.88 -28.83
N ARG A 307 -12.82 72.18 -27.80
CA ARG A 307 -12.82 71.44 -26.53
C ARG A 307 -13.40 70.04 -26.68
N ALA A 308 -14.54 69.91 -27.36
CA ALA A 308 -15.16 68.61 -27.62
C ALA A 308 -14.27 67.70 -28.48
N GLN A 309 -13.57 68.26 -29.47
CA GLN A 309 -12.60 67.51 -30.27
C GLN A 309 -11.40 67.05 -29.45
N ALA A 310 -10.89 67.88 -28.54
CA ALA A 310 -9.82 67.49 -27.63
C ALA A 310 -10.26 66.35 -26.69
N ASP A 311 -11.48 66.42 -26.16
CA ASP A 311 -12.03 65.36 -25.30
C ASP A 311 -12.27 64.04 -26.06
N LEU A 312 -12.71 64.10 -27.32
CA LEU A 312 -12.82 62.91 -28.18
C LEU A 312 -11.46 62.25 -28.42
N GLU A 313 -10.41 63.04 -28.68
CA GLU A 313 -9.06 62.50 -28.86
C GLU A 313 -8.48 61.96 -27.55
N GLU A 314 -8.80 62.57 -26.41
CA GLU A 314 -8.48 62.04 -25.08
C GLU A 314 -9.17 60.70 -24.84
N ALA A 315 -10.47 60.59 -25.10
CA ALA A 315 -11.25 59.35 -24.95
C ALA A 315 -10.72 58.21 -25.85
N LYS A 316 -10.38 58.51 -27.12
CA LYS A 316 -9.72 57.55 -28.01
C LYS A 316 -8.32 57.16 -27.51
N GLY A 317 -7.58 58.15 -27.01
CA GLY A 317 -6.27 57.95 -26.39
C GLY A 317 -6.37 56.97 -25.23
N GLU A 318 -7.27 57.20 -24.29
CA GLU A 318 -7.53 56.29 -23.17
C GLU A 318 -7.90 54.88 -23.62
N PHE A 319 -8.83 54.75 -24.58
CA PHE A 319 -9.21 53.43 -25.11
C PHE A 319 -8.01 52.67 -25.68
N SER A 320 -7.15 53.35 -26.45
CA SER A 320 -5.96 52.74 -27.09
C SER A 320 -4.79 52.49 -26.13
N LEU A 321 -4.72 53.22 -25.02
CA LEU A 321 -3.66 53.11 -24.02
C LEU A 321 -4.07 52.21 -22.83
N ASP A 322 -5.36 51.91 -22.70
CA ASP A 322 -5.89 51.01 -21.69
C ASP A 322 -5.21 49.64 -21.76
N SER A 323 -4.84 49.12 -20.59
CA SER A 323 -4.10 47.86 -20.49
C SER A 323 -4.89 46.68 -21.03
N VAL A 324 -6.21 46.64 -20.79
CA VAL A 324 -7.08 45.53 -21.20
C VAL A 324 -7.25 45.55 -22.71
N THR A 325 -7.50 46.73 -23.30
CA THR A 325 -7.60 46.86 -24.76
C THR A 325 -6.32 46.37 -25.44
N ARG A 326 -5.15 46.82 -24.98
CA ARG A 326 -3.85 46.43 -25.56
C ARG A 326 -3.56 44.94 -25.43
N GLU A 327 -3.88 44.37 -24.29
CA GLU A 327 -3.72 42.93 -24.04
C GLU A 327 -4.61 42.12 -24.99
N LEU A 328 -5.88 42.49 -25.13
CA LEU A 328 -6.81 41.83 -26.05
C LEU A 328 -6.41 42.02 -27.52
N GLU A 329 -5.91 43.19 -27.91
CA GLU A 329 -5.39 43.42 -29.26
C GLU A 329 -4.16 42.56 -29.55
N TYR A 330 -3.25 42.43 -28.58
CA TYR A 330 -2.08 41.57 -28.68
C TYR A 330 -2.47 40.09 -28.81
N ASP A 331 -3.34 39.59 -27.91
CA ASP A 331 -3.81 38.21 -27.93
C ASP A 331 -4.51 37.89 -29.26
N LYS A 332 -5.38 38.81 -29.73
CA LYS A 332 -6.06 38.67 -31.01
C LYS A 332 -5.09 38.65 -32.18
N ALA A 333 -4.08 39.53 -32.18
CA ALA A 333 -3.07 39.56 -33.24
C ALA A 333 -2.24 38.28 -33.26
N GLU A 334 -1.83 37.77 -32.11
CA GLU A 334 -1.08 36.52 -32.00
C GLU A 334 -1.90 35.31 -32.51
N ILE A 335 -3.16 35.21 -32.09
CA ILE A 335 -4.08 34.16 -32.55
C ILE A 335 -4.29 34.28 -34.07
N ASN A 336 -4.47 35.49 -34.60
CA ASN A 336 -4.64 35.72 -36.03
C ASN A 336 -3.41 35.29 -36.83
N GLU A 337 -2.20 35.61 -36.40
CA GLU A 337 -0.98 35.19 -37.09
C GLU A 337 -0.87 33.66 -37.17
N LYS A 338 -1.12 32.95 -36.06
CA LYS A 338 -1.14 31.48 -36.06
C LYS A 338 -2.28 30.92 -36.93
N ALA A 339 -3.45 31.55 -36.91
CA ALA A 339 -4.60 31.11 -37.71
C ALA A 339 -4.37 31.22 -39.21
N LYS A 340 -3.54 32.15 -39.68
CA LYS A 340 -3.20 32.29 -41.11
C LYS A 340 -2.55 31.04 -41.68
N GLU A 341 -1.79 30.29 -40.89
CA GLU A 341 -1.15 29.05 -41.31
C GLU A 341 -2.18 27.96 -41.66
N HIS A 342 -3.36 28.00 -41.03
CA HIS A 342 -4.41 26.99 -41.18
C HIS A 342 -5.58 27.44 -42.08
N LEU A 343 -5.94 28.73 -42.03
CA LEU A 343 -7.10 29.28 -42.73
C LEU A 343 -6.72 30.15 -43.95
N GLY A 344 -5.45 30.53 -44.09
CA GLY A 344 -4.95 31.40 -45.14
C GLY A 344 -4.93 32.88 -44.76
N ALA A 345 -4.55 33.74 -45.72
CA ALA A 345 -4.31 35.17 -45.46
C ALA A 345 -5.57 35.98 -45.09
N VAL A 346 -6.76 35.53 -45.51
CA VAL A 346 -8.03 36.18 -45.22
C VAL A 346 -8.73 35.40 -44.11
N LEU A 347 -8.75 35.97 -42.92
CA LEU A 347 -9.35 35.36 -41.74
C LEU A 347 -10.84 35.72 -41.64
N PRO A 348 -11.73 34.75 -41.37
CA PRO A 348 -13.13 35.00 -41.05
C PRO A 348 -13.30 35.79 -39.74
N GLU A 349 -14.47 36.42 -39.54
CA GLU A 349 -14.80 37.08 -38.27
C GLU A 349 -14.92 36.09 -37.11
N ASP A 350 -15.48 34.89 -37.37
CA ASP A 350 -15.53 33.78 -36.43
C ASP A 350 -14.44 32.76 -36.74
N LEU A 351 -13.28 32.97 -36.11
CA LEU A 351 -12.13 32.07 -36.22
C LEU A 351 -12.38 30.70 -35.60
N GLY A 352 -13.19 30.63 -34.55
CA GLY A 352 -13.48 29.38 -33.84
C GLY A 352 -14.19 28.39 -34.75
N ALA A 353 -15.33 28.82 -35.30
CA ALA A 353 -16.09 27.99 -36.23
C ALA A 353 -15.29 27.62 -37.48
N ALA A 354 -14.46 28.53 -38.00
CA ALA A 354 -13.64 28.28 -39.18
C ALA A 354 -12.53 27.25 -38.94
N LEU A 355 -11.88 27.29 -37.77
CA LEU A 355 -10.88 26.30 -37.37
C LEU A 355 -11.52 24.94 -37.09
N GLU A 356 -12.68 24.91 -36.42
CA GLU A 356 -13.43 23.68 -36.17
C GLU A 356 -13.88 23.00 -37.47
N ALA A 357 -14.31 23.76 -38.48
CA ALA A 357 -14.68 23.22 -39.78
C ALA A 357 -13.51 22.54 -40.54
N ARG A 358 -12.26 22.77 -40.13
CA ARG A 358 -11.08 22.10 -40.67
C ARG A 358 -10.74 20.80 -39.96
N ILE A 359 -11.36 20.54 -38.82
CA ILE A 359 -11.23 19.27 -38.13
C ILE A 359 -12.09 18.24 -38.86
N THR A 360 -11.45 17.22 -39.43
CA THR A 360 -12.15 16.09 -40.04
C THR A 360 -12.19 14.94 -39.05
N GLU A 361 -13.39 14.57 -38.62
CA GLU A 361 -13.62 13.35 -37.88
C GLU A 361 -13.74 12.19 -38.87
N ARG A 362 -12.90 11.17 -38.68
CA ARG A 362 -12.96 9.93 -39.44
C ARG A 362 -13.10 8.77 -38.48
N GLU A 363 -13.86 7.75 -38.85
CA GLU A 363 -13.91 6.52 -38.08
C GLU A 363 -12.51 5.90 -37.95
N ASN A 364 -12.18 5.46 -36.73
CA ASN A 364 -10.90 4.84 -36.45
C ASN A 364 -10.89 3.40 -37.01
N PRO A 365 -10.06 3.08 -38.03
CA PRO A 365 -10.04 1.74 -38.62
C PRO A 365 -9.59 0.67 -37.61
N ILE A 366 -8.78 1.03 -36.62
CA ILE A 366 -8.30 0.13 -35.56
C ILE A 366 -9.45 -0.21 -34.61
N TRP A 367 -10.29 0.78 -34.27
CA TRP A 367 -11.48 0.55 -33.45
C TRP A 367 -12.50 -0.34 -34.16
N ILE A 368 -12.73 -0.12 -35.46
CA ILE A 368 -13.59 -1.00 -36.28
C ILE A 368 -13.04 -2.44 -36.30
N GLU A 369 -11.73 -2.62 -36.44
CA GLU A 369 -11.11 -3.95 -36.40
C GLU A 369 -11.25 -4.59 -35.02
N ALA A 370 -11.08 -3.83 -33.94
CA ALA A 370 -11.28 -4.30 -32.58
C ALA A 370 -12.75 -4.71 -32.33
N LEU A 371 -13.72 -3.94 -32.84
CA LEU A 371 -15.14 -4.30 -32.76
C LEU A 371 -15.45 -5.61 -33.49
N ARG A 372 -14.86 -5.84 -34.66
CA ARG A 372 -14.99 -7.13 -35.36
C ARG A 372 -14.43 -8.28 -34.53
N LYS A 373 -13.26 -8.10 -33.91
CA LYS A 373 -12.68 -9.12 -33.01
C LYS A 373 -13.55 -9.38 -31.79
N LEU A 374 -14.19 -8.35 -31.23
CA LEU A 374 -15.16 -8.51 -30.15
C LEU A 374 -16.39 -9.29 -30.61
N TYR A 375 -16.93 -8.98 -31.79
CA TYR A 375 -18.05 -9.71 -32.37
C TYR A 375 -17.69 -11.19 -32.59
N ASP A 376 -16.55 -11.47 -33.21
CA ASP A 376 -16.08 -12.84 -33.45
C ASP A 376 -15.87 -13.61 -32.13
N ALA A 377 -15.33 -12.95 -31.10
CA ALA A 377 -15.16 -13.56 -29.79
C ALA A 377 -16.50 -13.92 -29.14
N LEU A 378 -17.48 -13.01 -29.21
CA LEU A 378 -18.82 -13.20 -28.68
C LEU A 378 -19.62 -14.28 -29.46
N ASP A 379 -19.47 -14.35 -30.78
CA ASP A 379 -20.12 -15.38 -31.61
C ASP A 379 -19.53 -16.76 -31.32
N GLU A 380 -18.20 -16.87 -31.19
CA GLU A 380 -17.54 -18.15 -30.93
C GLU A 380 -17.89 -18.76 -29.57
N VAL A 381 -18.12 -17.92 -28.54
CA VAL A 381 -18.58 -18.38 -27.22
C VAL A 381 -20.10 -18.63 -27.17
N GLY A 382 -20.81 -18.40 -28.26
CA GLY A 382 -22.26 -18.64 -28.36
C GLY A 382 -23.08 -17.70 -27.47
N SER A 383 -22.61 -16.46 -27.31
CA SER A 383 -23.21 -15.48 -26.40
C SER A 383 -24.65 -15.07 -26.74
N GLY A 384 -25.13 -15.36 -27.96
CA GLY A 384 -26.50 -15.08 -28.41
C GLY A 384 -26.72 -13.62 -28.81
N ILE A 385 -25.74 -13.01 -29.49
CA ILE A 385 -25.80 -11.62 -29.96
C ILE A 385 -27.07 -11.41 -30.83
N PRO A 386 -27.88 -10.37 -30.57
CA PRO A 386 -29.02 -10.04 -31.43
C PRO A 386 -28.62 -9.75 -32.88
N GLU A 387 -29.32 -10.33 -33.85
CA GLU A 387 -29.03 -10.18 -35.29
C GLU A 387 -29.10 -8.72 -35.81
N ASN A 388 -29.76 -7.83 -35.08
CA ASN A 388 -30.00 -6.43 -35.45
C ASN A 388 -29.23 -5.42 -34.56
N MET A 389 -28.22 -5.87 -33.80
CA MET A 389 -27.41 -5.01 -32.94
C MET A 389 -26.55 -4.03 -33.76
N GLN A 390 -26.54 -2.75 -33.36
CA GLN A 390 -25.61 -1.80 -33.96
C GLN A 390 -24.19 -2.07 -33.45
N PRO A 391 -23.14 -1.91 -34.28
CA PRO A 391 -21.76 -2.14 -33.87
C PRO A 391 -21.33 -1.32 -32.64
N GLU A 392 -21.90 -0.13 -32.47
CA GLU A 392 -21.62 0.78 -31.35
C GLU A 392 -22.12 0.25 -30.00
N ASP A 393 -23.17 -0.57 -29.99
CA ASP A 393 -23.79 -1.13 -28.78
C ASP A 393 -23.06 -2.39 -28.28
N LEU A 394 -22.21 -2.98 -29.14
CA LEU A 394 -21.52 -4.24 -28.89
C LEU A 394 -20.66 -4.25 -27.61
N PRO A 395 -19.90 -3.19 -27.26
CA PRO A 395 -19.09 -3.16 -26.04
C PRO A 395 -19.94 -3.15 -24.76
N GLN A 396 -21.06 -2.41 -24.78
CA GLN A 396 -21.98 -2.38 -23.65
C GLN A 396 -22.62 -3.76 -23.46
N TRP A 397 -23.09 -4.35 -24.56
CA TRP A 397 -23.68 -5.68 -24.52
C TRP A 397 -22.68 -6.75 -24.04
N ALA A 398 -21.43 -6.70 -24.49
CA ALA A 398 -20.37 -7.61 -24.02
C ALA A 398 -20.16 -7.51 -22.50
N THR A 399 -20.22 -6.29 -21.96
CA THR A 399 -20.11 -6.05 -20.52
C THR A 399 -21.27 -6.68 -19.77
N GLU A 400 -22.50 -6.42 -20.22
CA GLU A 400 -23.72 -6.98 -19.63
C GLU A 400 -23.73 -8.52 -19.72
N TRP A 401 -23.26 -9.09 -20.83
CA TRP A 401 -23.15 -10.53 -21.02
C TRP A 401 -22.13 -11.16 -20.07
N ILE A 402 -20.94 -10.56 -19.89
CA ILE A 402 -19.93 -11.02 -18.91
C ILE A 402 -20.56 -11.03 -17.52
N GLU A 403 -21.16 -9.93 -17.08
CA GLU A 403 -21.77 -9.82 -15.74
C GLU A 403 -22.88 -10.84 -15.51
N LEU A 404 -23.76 -11.03 -16.50
CA LEU A 404 -24.85 -12.00 -16.43
C LEU A 404 -24.31 -13.43 -16.34
N THR A 405 -23.30 -13.74 -17.15
CA THR A 405 -22.69 -15.08 -17.23
C THR A 405 -21.94 -15.41 -15.94
N GLU A 406 -21.18 -14.46 -15.39
CA GLU A 406 -20.56 -14.61 -14.08
C GLU A 406 -21.59 -14.81 -12.97
N ARG A 407 -22.69 -14.04 -12.99
CA ARG A 407 -23.78 -14.16 -12.00
C ARG A 407 -24.47 -15.52 -12.09
N SER A 408 -24.84 -15.96 -13.28
CA SER A 408 -25.45 -17.27 -13.49
C SER A 408 -24.51 -18.42 -13.12
N ALA A 409 -23.20 -18.29 -13.35
CA ALA A 409 -22.21 -19.26 -12.89
C ALA A 409 -22.10 -19.30 -11.36
N ARG A 410 -22.13 -18.14 -10.70
CA ARG A 410 -22.16 -18.05 -9.22
C ARG A 410 -23.43 -18.67 -8.63
N GLU A 411 -24.58 -18.44 -9.25
CA GLU A 411 -25.86 -19.04 -8.85
C GLU A 411 -25.88 -20.56 -9.07
N ALA A 412 -25.38 -21.05 -10.21
CA ALA A 412 -25.31 -22.47 -10.54
C ALA A 412 -24.34 -23.25 -9.63
N ALA A 413 -23.30 -22.59 -9.09
CA ALA A 413 -22.41 -23.17 -8.09
C ALA A 413 -23.08 -23.38 -6.71
N GLY A 414 -24.31 -22.90 -6.51
CA GLY A 414 -25.15 -23.24 -5.35
C GLY A 414 -24.74 -22.57 -4.04
N ILE A 415 -23.94 -21.50 -4.08
CA ILE A 415 -23.52 -20.77 -2.88
C ILE A 415 -24.22 -19.41 -2.83
N ALA A 416 -25.34 -19.34 -2.12
CA ALA A 416 -25.98 -18.07 -1.80
C ALA A 416 -24.98 -17.19 -1.00
N PRO A 417 -24.77 -15.91 -1.39
CA PRO A 417 -23.81 -15.03 -0.73
C PRO A 417 -24.00 -14.90 0.79
N ASP A 418 -25.24 -15.00 1.25
CA ASP A 418 -25.62 -14.79 2.65
C ASP A 418 -25.26 -15.98 3.56
N ASP A 419 -24.96 -17.17 3.02
CA ASP A 419 -24.68 -18.38 3.80
C ASP A 419 -23.17 -18.74 3.89
N ILE A 420 -22.29 -17.98 3.20
CA ILE A 420 -20.85 -18.28 3.11
C ILE A 420 -20.18 -18.22 4.49
N ASP A 421 -20.57 -17.24 5.30
CA ASP A 421 -19.97 -17.03 6.63
C ASP A 421 -20.36 -18.13 7.61
N ASP A 422 -21.59 -18.63 7.53
CA ASP A 422 -22.06 -19.76 8.33
C ASP A 422 -21.38 -21.07 7.87
N GLN A 423 -21.24 -21.27 6.57
CA GLN A 423 -20.53 -22.44 6.02
C GLN A 423 -19.02 -22.42 6.33
N LEU A 424 -18.38 -21.24 6.29
CA LEU A 424 -16.99 -21.06 6.72
C LEU A 424 -16.83 -21.40 8.18
N THR A 425 -17.71 -20.89 9.04
CA THR A 425 -17.67 -21.16 10.48
C THR A 425 -17.82 -22.66 10.76
N ALA A 426 -18.76 -23.33 10.09
CA ALA A 426 -18.95 -24.78 10.20
C ALA A 426 -17.74 -25.58 9.70
N ALA A 427 -17.12 -25.16 8.60
CA ALA A 427 -15.93 -25.81 8.04
C ALA A 427 -14.68 -25.61 8.93
N GLU A 428 -14.51 -24.42 9.53
CA GLU A 428 -13.46 -24.16 10.51
C GLU A 428 -13.62 -25.01 11.77
N GLU A 429 -14.85 -25.16 12.25
CA GLU A 429 -15.14 -26.02 13.39
C GLU A 429 -14.87 -27.49 13.07
N SER A 430 -15.27 -27.95 11.87
CA SER A 430 -14.96 -29.30 11.38
C SER A 430 -13.44 -29.54 11.32
N LEU A 431 -12.67 -28.60 10.77
CA LEU A 431 -11.21 -28.72 10.70
C LEU A 431 -10.56 -28.72 12.09
N ARG A 432 -11.06 -27.91 13.04
CA ARG A 432 -10.60 -27.94 14.43
C ARG A 432 -10.87 -29.29 15.09
N ARG A 433 -12.05 -29.88 14.87
CA ARG A 433 -12.38 -31.23 15.36
C ARG A 433 -11.45 -32.27 14.75
N HIS A 434 -11.19 -32.18 13.44
CA HIS A 434 -10.25 -33.04 12.72
C HIS A 434 -8.82 -32.95 13.30
N ALA A 435 -8.29 -31.74 13.50
CA ALA A 435 -6.97 -31.53 14.08
C ALA A 435 -6.86 -32.08 15.51
N LYS A 436 -7.91 -31.89 16.33
CA LYS A 436 -7.98 -32.44 17.69
C LYS A 436 -8.04 -33.98 17.68
N ALA A 437 -8.76 -34.56 16.73
CA ALA A 437 -8.84 -36.00 16.55
C ALA A 437 -7.49 -36.60 16.08
N MET A 438 -6.79 -35.94 15.16
CA MET A 438 -5.43 -36.32 14.75
C MET A 438 -4.43 -36.28 15.92
N ALA A 439 -4.42 -35.19 16.69
CA ALA A 439 -3.55 -35.11 17.88
C ALA A 439 -3.86 -36.20 18.92
N ARG A 440 -5.13 -36.63 19.02
CA ARG A 440 -5.54 -37.74 19.88
C ARG A 440 -5.07 -39.10 19.31
N ILE A 441 -5.14 -39.28 17.99
CA ILE A 441 -4.58 -40.47 17.32
C ILE A 441 -3.08 -40.56 17.61
N ASP A 442 -2.31 -39.49 17.39
CA ASP A 442 -0.86 -39.48 17.64
C ASP A 442 -0.51 -39.87 19.08
N GLN A 443 -1.25 -39.34 20.07
CA GLN A 443 -1.07 -39.69 21.47
C GLN A 443 -1.40 -41.17 21.76
N MET A 444 -2.47 -41.69 21.16
CA MET A 444 -2.88 -43.08 21.35
C MET A 444 -1.95 -44.06 20.64
N GLU A 445 -1.42 -43.72 19.47
CA GLU A 445 -0.42 -44.51 18.76
C GLU A 445 0.91 -44.55 19.53
N ALA A 446 1.37 -43.42 20.06
CA ALA A 446 2.56 -43.39 20.92
C ALA A 446 2.38 -44.25 22.19
N ALA A 447 1.18 -44.22 22.80
CA ALA A 447 0.86 -45.06 23.95
C ALA A 447 0.78 -46.56 23.58
N ALA A 448 0.23 -46.89 22.40
CA ALA A 448 0.15 -48.25 21.89
C ALA A 448 1.56 -48.79 21.57
N GLU A 449 2.43 -48.00 20.94
CA GLU A 449 3.83 -48.36 20.71
C GLU A 449 4.59 -48.61 22.02
N ALA A 450 4.44 -47.73 23.01
CA ALA A 450 5.06 -47.91 24.32
C ALA A 450 4.57 -49.20 25.00
N THR A 451 3.29 -49.52 24.85
CA THR A 451 2.68 -50.75 25.37
C THR A 451 3.20 -51.98 24.63
N ALA A 452 3.33 -51.92 23.31
CA ALA A 452 3.88 -53.01 22.49
C ALA A 452 5.37 -53.27 22.80
N ARG A 453 6.17 -52.22 22.98
CA ARG A 453 7.58 -52.36 23.40
C ARG A 453 7.70 -53.01 24.78
N LYS A 454 6.84 -52.64 25.74
CA LYS A 454 6.78 -53.28 27.06
C LYS A 454 6.36 -54.75 26.97
N ALA A 455 5.38 -55.07 26.13
CA ALA A 455 4.97 -56.44 25.88
C ALA A 455 6.13 -57.28 25.29
N GLN A 456 6.85 -56.74 24.30
CA GLN A 456 8.02 -57.41 23.72
C GLN A 456 9.14 -57.62 24.74
N GLN A 457 9.37 -56.66 25.64
CA GLN A 457 10.32 -56.80 26.74
C GLN A 457 9.93 -57.91 27.72
N LEU A 458 8.65 -57.98 28.11
CA LEU A 458 8.13 -59.04 28.96
C LEU A 458 8.19 -60.41 28.28
N GLU A 459 7.90 -60.48 26.99
CA GLU A 459 8.02 -61.72 26.19
C GLU A 459 9.47 -62.21 26.13
N MET A 460 10.44 -61.31 25.96
CA MET A 460 11.86 -61.64 26.07
C MET A 460 12.26 -62.11 27.47
N GLN A 461 11.68 -61.51 28.53
CA GLN A 461 11.94 -61.93 29.91
C GLN A 461 11.35 -63.32 30.21
N ILE A 462 10.15 -63.62 29.73
CA ILE A 462 9.52 -64.95 29.84
C ILE A 462 10.35 -65.99 29.09
N THR A 463 10.73 -65.70 27.84
CA THR A 463 11.56 -66.59 27.02
C THR A 463 12.91 -66.90 27.68
N ARG A 464 13.50 -65.92 28.38
CA ARG A 464 14.75 -66.10 29.14
C ARG A 464 14.55 -66.89 30.42
N ALA A 465 13.44 -66.69 31.14
CA ALA A 465 13.11 -67.44 32.34
C ALA A 465 12.82 -68.93 32.08
N GLU A 466 12.47 -69.29 30.84
CA GLU A 466 12.21 -70.67 30.41
C GLU A 466 13.47 -71.46 29.97
N GLN A 467 14.64 -70.83 29.87
CA GLN A 467 15.90 -71.52 29.52
C GLN A 467 16.64 -72.07 30.76
N PRO A 468 17.25 -73.28 30.69
CA PRO A 468 18.04 -73.83 31.79
C PRO A 468 19.35 -73.04 31.98
N THR A 469 19.53 -72.46 33.17
CA THR A 469 20.65 -71.58 33.55
C THR A 469 22.02 -72.25 33.47
N ARG A 470 23.01 -71.55 32.91
CA ARG A 470 24.45 -71.85 33.09
C ARG A 470 25.00 -70.86 34.12
N ALA A 471 24.94 -71.22 35.40
CA ALA A 471 25.49 -70.40 36.47
C ALA A 471 26.99 -70.11 36.27
N GLY A 472 27.39 -68.84 36.38
CA GLY A 472 28.80 -68.42 36.46
C GLY A 472 29.07 -66.97 36.02
N ALA A 473 30.35 -66.58 36.01
CA ALA A 473 30.82 -65.22 35.69
C ALA A 473 30.35 -64.72 34.32
N ALA A 474 30.29 -65.61 33.31
CA ALA A 474 29.87 -65.28 31.95
C ALA A 474 28.39 -64.88 31.88
N GLU A 475 27.51 -65.55 32.63
CA GLU A 475 26.08 -65.21 32.68
C GLU A 475 25.86 -63.87 33.40
N ALA A 476 26.60 -63.62 34.47
CA ALA A 476 26.57 -62.33 35.16
C ALA A 476 27.02 -61.20 34.21
N LEU A 477 28.04 -61.44 33.39
CA LEU A 477 28.49 -60.50 32.38
C LEU A 477 27.43 -60.30 31.28
N ASP A 478 26.87 -61.38 30.72
CA ASP A 478 25.83 -61.32 29.69
C ASP A 478 24.57 -60.57 30.14
N ASN A 479 24.25 -60.62 31.44
CA ASN A 479 23.14 -59.85 32.00
C ASN A 479 23.47 -58.34 32.15
N LEU A 480 24.73 -58.00 32.43
CA LEU A 480 25.19 -56.63 32.58
C LEU A 480 25.51 -55.96 31.24
N LEU A 481 25.98 -56.72 30.24
CA LEU A 481 26.43 -56.22 28.94
C LEU A 481 25.40 -55.33 28.24
N PRO A 482 24.11 -55.71 28.10
CA PRO A 482 23.11 -54.87 27.44
C PRO A 482 22.82 -53.56 28.18
N GLN A 483 23.08 -53.50 29.49
CA GLN A 483 22.91 -52.27 30.27
C GLN A 483 24.14 -51.37 30.09
N LEU A 484 25.35 -51.95 30.15
CA LEU A 484 26.60 -51.24 29.92
C LEU A 484 26.69 -50.68 28.49
N GLU A 485 26.26 -51.44 27.48
CA GLU A 485 26.24 -50.99 26.08
C GLU A 485 25.25 -49.84 25.86
N ARG A 486 24.07 -49.87 26.50
CA ARG A 486 23.11 -48.77 26.44
C ARG A 486 23.67 -47.50 27.07
N ILE A 487 24.28 -47.62 28.26
CA ILE A 487 24.96 -46.49 28.91
C ILE A 487 26.08 -45.96 28.01
N ASN A 488 26.81 -46.82 27.28
CA ASN A 488 27.87 -46.39 26.37
C ASN A 488 27.31 -45.59 25.19
N ALA A 489 26.23 -46.09 24.59
CA ALA A 489 25.63 -45.49 23.41
C ALA A 489 24.97 -44.14 23.73
N SER A 490 24.44 -43.97 24.94
CA SER A 490 23.87 -42.71 25.40
C SER A 490 24.91 -41.72 25.93
N ALA A 491 26.03 -42.21 26.46
CA ALA A 491 27.08 -41.38 27.01
C ALA A 491 28.02 -40.83 25.93
N GLY A 492 28.07 -39.51 25.79
CA GLY A 492 29.04 -38.85 24.88
C GLY A 492 30.48 -38.82 25.41
N SER A 493 30.70 -39.15 26.69
CA SER A 493 32.02 -39.16 27.35
C SER A 493 32.04 -40.22 28.47
N SER A 494 33.19 -40.47 29.11
CA SER A 494 33.28 -41.38 30.27
C SER A 494 32.28 -41.00 31.37
N VAL A 495 31.52 -41.96 31.91
CA VAL A 495 30.55 -41.75 33.01
C VAL A 495 30.90 -42.69 34.17
N PRO A 496 30.72 -42.28 35.45
CA PRO A 496 30.82 -43.20 36.57
C PRO A 496 29.64 -44.19 36.58
N VAL A 497 29.93 -45.49 36.48
CA VAL A 497 28.95 -46.57 36.59
C VAL A 497 29.13 -47.27 37.92
N VAL A 498 28.06 -47.38 38.70
CA VAL A 498 28.09 -48.02 40.02
C VAL A 498 27.51 -49.42 39.93
N LEU A 499 28.35 -50.43 40.15
CA LEU A 499 27.92 -51.81 40.32
C LEU A 499 27.74 -52.08 41.82
N SER A 500 26.51 -52.33 42.24
CA SER A 500 26.19 -52.62 43.64
C SER A 500 25.74 -54.07 43.77
N GLY A 501 26.30 -54.81 44.73
CA GLY A 501 25.77 -56.11 45.16
C GLY A 501 26.83 -57.06 45.75
N GLN A 502 26.35 -58.18 46.27
CA GLN A 502 27.18 -59.20 46.92
C GLN A 502 27.66 -60.30 45.96
N PHE A 503 27.23 -60.27 44.69
CA PHE A 503 27.54 -61.30 43.71
C PHE A 503 27.21 -62.70 44.25
N GLY A 504 26.11 -62.84 45.01
CA GLY A 504 25.89 -63.97 45.93
C GLY A 504 25.90 -65.36 45.28
N GLN A 505 25.69 -65.44 43.97
CA GLN A 505 25.66 -66.68 43.19
C GLN A 505 27.02 -67.06 42.57
N LEU A 506 28.03 -66.19 42.63
CA LEU A 506 29.35 -66.42 42.06
C LEU A 506 30.33 -66.93 43.13
N SER A 507 31.20 -67.86 42.78
CA SER A 507 32.39 -68.18 43.57
C SER A 507 33.40 -67.04 43.54
N ASP A 508 34.38 -67.04 44.45
CA ASP A 508 35.37 -65.95 44.51
C ASP A 508 36.24 -65.86 43.26
N ASP A 509 36.53 -66.99 42.61
CA ASP A 509 37.26 -67.04 41.33
C ASP A 509 36.38 -66.49 40.19
N GLU A 510 35.08 -66.80 40.18
CA GLU A 510 34.14 -66.26 39.19
C GLU A 510 33.88 -64.76 39.36
N VAL A 511 33.92 -64.24 40.59
CA VAL A 511 33.88 -62.80 40.83
C VAL A 511 35.13 -62.14 40.25
N GLU A 512 36.30 -62.77 40.39
CA GLU A 512 37.54 -62.28 39.81
C GLU A 512 37.49 -62.30 38.27
N ASP A 513 36.99 -63.38 37.67
CA ASP A 513 36.80 -63.49 36.21
C ASP A 513 35.80 -62.46 35.66
N LEU A 514 34.70 -62.22 36.37
CA LEU A 514 33.72 -61.19 36.02
C LEU A 514 34.36 -59.80 36.07
N LEU A 515 35.09 -59.50 37.15
CA LEU A 515 35.77 -58.23 37.32
C LEU A 515 36.87 -58.01 36.27
N PHE A 516 37.62 -59.05 35.92
CA PHE A 516 38.58 -59.03 34.82
C PHE A 516 37.91 -58.74 33.48
N SER A 517 36.75 -59.34 33.23
CA SER A 517 35.96 -59.09 32.02
C SER A 517 35.40 -57.66 31.98
N LEU A 518 34.98 -57.14 33.14
CA LEU A 518 34.51 -55.76 33.29
C LEU A 518 35.64 -54.73 33.20
N GLU A 519 36.88 -55.11 33.49
CA GLU A 519 38.04 -54.22 33.33
C GLU A 519 38.14 -53.68 31.90
N ALA A 520 37.81 -54.49 30.88
CA ALA A 520 37.82 -54.07 29.49
C ALA A 520 36.95 -52.82 29.24
N PHE A 521 35.86 -52.66 30.00
CA PHE A 521 34.93 -51.55 29.88
C PHE A 521 35.39 -50.27 30.60
N THR A 522 36.46 -50.34 31.41
CA THR A 522 37.02 -49.17 32.10
C THR A 522 37.67 -48.15 31.15
N GLN A 523 37.87 -48.52 29.88
CA GLN A 523 38.25 -47.58 28.82
C GLN A 523 37.11 -46.60 28.48
N HIS A 524 35.87 -47.01 28.69
CA HIS A 524 34.67 -46.27 28.33
C HIS A 524 33.95 -45.67 29.54
N PHE A 525 34.07 -46.28 30.72
CA PHE A 525 33.45 -45.82 31.96
C PHE A 525 34.43 -45.82 33.12
N GLN A 526 34.11 -45.04 34.15
CA GLN A 526 34.72 -45.26 35.46
C GLN A 526 33.86 -46.25 36.24
N LEU A 527 34.41 -47.42 36.58
CA LEU A 527 33.66 -48.46 37.28
C LEU A 527 33.81 -48.31 38.81
N ILE A 528 32.70 -48.20 39.54
CA ILE A 528 32.70 -48.17 41.00
C ILE A 528 31.93 -49.39 41.50
N VAL A 529 32.64 -50.38 42.02
CA VAL A 529 32.03 -51.62 42.54
C VAL A 529 31.88 -51.51 44.05
N ILE A 530 30.67 -51.66 44.56
CA ILE A 530 30.38 -51.64 45.99
C ILE A 530 30.05 -53.06 46.43
N THR A 531 30.96 -53.71 47.18
CA THR A 531 30.81 -55.11 47.59
C THR A 531 31.48 -55.44 48.92
N GLU A 532 31.05 -56.51 49.58
CA GLU A 532 31.63 -57.00 50.86
C GLU A 532 32.73 -58.04 50.65
N ARG A 533 32.88 -58.57 49.43
CA ARG A 533 33.82 -59.66 49.16
C ARG A 533 35.27 -59.19 49.19
N GLU A 534 36.06 -59.79 50.09
CA GLU A 534 37.49 -59.48 50.24
C GLU A 534 38.31 -59.78 48.98
N ARG A 535 37.91 -60.80 48.20
CA ARG A 535 38.62 -61.18 46.96
C ARG A 535 38.56 -60.08 45.91
N ALA A 536 37.37 -59.52 45.66
CA ALA A 536 37.17 -58.38 44.76
C ALA A 536 38.00 -57.15 45.18
N GLN A 537 38.15 -56.93 46.50
CA GLN A 537 38.96 -55.83 47.03
C GLN A 537 40.46 -56.04 46.79
N LYS A 538 40.97 -57.26 47.01
CA LYS A 538 42.38 -57.62 46.75
C LYS A 538 42.71 -57.48 45.26
N TRP A 539 41.82 -57.98 44.40
CA TRP A 539 41.97 -57.85 42.95
C TRP A 539 42.06 -56.37 42.53
N ALA A 540 41.12 -55.54 42.99
CA ALA A 540 41.12 -54.11 42.66
C ALA A 540 42.33 -53.34 43.16
N SER A 541 42.85 -53.70 44.35
CA SER A 541 44.10 -53.10 44.85
C SER A 541 45.30 -53.42 43.96
N THR A 542 45.32 -54.60 43.34
CA THR A 542 46.39 -55.04 42.44
C THR A 542 46.28 -54.35 41.08
N VAL A 543 45.10 -54.42 40.45
CA VAL A 543 44.86 -53.82 39.13
C VAL A 543 44.96 -52.29 39.16
N GLY A 544 44.48 -51.65 40.24
CA GLY A 544 44.62 -50.22 40.45
C GLY A 544 46.09 -49.77 40.54
N LEU A 545 46.95 -50.53 41.22
CA LEU A 545 48.40 -50.27 41.30
C LEU A 545 49.09 -50.45 39.94
N GLU A 546 48.76 -51.51 39.20
CA GLU A 546 49.30 -51.76 37.87
C GLU A 546 48.96 -50.64 36.89
N ARG A 547 47.69 -50.21 36.86
CA ARG A 547 47.25 -49.09 36.02
C ARG A 547 47.91 -47.77 36.40
N ALA A 548 48.02 -47.45 37.69
CA ALA A 548 48.71 -46.25 38.16
C ALA A 548 50.20 -46.21 37.80
N SER A 549 50.84 -47.37 37.63
CA SER A 549 52.26 -47.46 37.22
C SER A 549 52.48 -47.39 35.69
N SER A 550 51.42 -47.56 34.90
CA SER A 550 51.47 -47.64 33.43
C SER A 550 51.14 -46.33 32.71
N VAL A 551 50.85 -45.26 33.45
CA VAL A 551 50.38 -43.95 32.95
C VAL A 551 51.42 -42.86 33.18
#